data_AF-A0A2A3L661-F1
#
_entry.id   AF-A0A2A3L661-F1
#
_cell.length_a   1.000
_cell.length_b   1.000
_cell.length_c   1.000
_cell.angle_alpha   90.00
_cell.angle_beta   90.00
_cell.angle_gamma   90.00
#
_symmetry.space_group_name_H-M   'P 1'
#
loop_
_entity.id
_entity.type
_entity.pdbx_description
1 polymer ?
#
loop_
_entity_poly.entity_id
_entity_poly.type
_entity_poly.pdbx_seq_one_letter_code
_entity_poly.pdbx_strand_id
1 'polypeptide(L)'
;MTDWTVTIGVPDDEVTPEMMIGWEEELQGFDASVARPRDGEVTVHLHLSAPDAMKATCVAYDAVVDHVGRRPIEIETLTEAEFARRAEEPTLPELMSAAEIADELGVRRQRVHQLRHLAAFPAPLAELRGGAVWDAAAVRKFADNWTRKPGRPRSHTADSHHRDYALGN
;
A
#
# COMPACT_ATOMS: atom_id res chain seq x y z
N MET A 1 12.25 -25.65 21.92
CA MET A 1 11.57 -24.35 22.08
C MET A 1 11.90 -23.54 20.85
N THR A 2 10.94 -22.78 20.35
CA THR A 2 11.06 -21.93 19.16
C THR A 2 10.79 -20.50 19.59
N ASP A 3 11.49 -19.55 18.98
CA ASP A 3 11.27 -18.13 19.23
C ASP A 3 10.18 -17.59 18.32
N TRP A 4 9.24 -16.88 18.93
CA TRP A 4 8.02 -16.38 18.30
C TRP A 4 7.94 -14.87 18.49
N THR A 5 7.48 -14.20 17.45
CA THR A 5 6.97 -12.83 17.53
C THR A 5 5.45 -12.90 17.51
N VAL A 6 4.82 -12.36 18.54
CA VAL A 6 3.36 -12.22 18.62
C VAL A 6 3.02 -10.74 18.53
N THR A 7 2.25 -10.39 17.51
CA THR A 7 1.76 -9.03 17.28
C THR A 7 0.31 -8.97 17.70
N ILE A 8 -0.03 -8.07 18.62
CA ILE A 8 -1.39 -7.92 19.16
C ILE A 8 -1.87 -6.49 18.91
N GLY A 9 -2.96 -6.35 18.17
CA GLY A 9 -3.67 -5.09 17.99
C GLY A 9 -4.68 -4.86 19.11
N VAL A 10 -4.66 -3.68 19.71
CA VAL A 10 -5.66 -3.18 20.67
C VAL A 10 -6.25 -1.86 20.16
N PRO A 11 -7.49 -1.52 20.52
CA PRO A 11 -8.07 -0.29 20.04
C PRO A 11 -7.36 0.92 20.66
N ASP A 12 -7.24 2.01 19.90
CA ASP A 12 -6.49 3.23 20.27
C ASP A 12 -7.37 4.27 21.00
N ASP A 13 -8.58 3.91 21.42
CA ASP A 13 -9.47 4.81 22.14
C ASP A 13 -8.83 5.23 23.47
N GLU A 14 -8.70 6.54 23.69
CA GLU A 14 -8.18 7.12 24.95
C GLU A 14 -6.74 6.70 25.30
N VAL A 15 -5.96 6.18 24.35
CA VAL A 15 -4.57 5.78 24.59
C VAL A 15 -3.63 6.98 24.47
N THR A 16 -2.97 7.34 25.57
CA THR A 16 -1.96 8.40 25.58
C THR A 16 -0.55 7.84 25.33
N PRO A 17 0.41 8.66 24.85
CA PRO A 17 1.80 8.23 24.73
C PRO A 17 2.41 7.73 26.04
N GLU A 18 2.05 8.31 27.18
CA GLU A 18 2.53 7.90 28.49
C GLU A 18 2.04 6.49 28.87
N MET A 19 0.80 6.14 28.49
CA MET A 19 0.28 4.79 28.67
C MET A 19 1.06 3.78 27.82
N MET A 20 1.37 4.12 26.57
CA MET A 20 2.16 3.26 25.68
C MET A 20 3.55 2.98 26.25
N ILE A 21 4.22 4.01 26.77
CA ILE A 21 5.54 3.87 27.45
C ILE A 21 5.40 2.97 28.69
N GLY A 22 4.35 3.18 29.50
CA GLY A 22 4.09 2.32 30.66
C GLY A 22 3.87 0.86 30.29
N TRP A 23 3.16 0.58 29.19
CA TRP A 23 2.97 -0.78 28.69
C TRP A 23 4.27 -1.44 28.24
N GLU A 24 5.18 -0.70 27.59
CA GLU A 24 6.52 -1.23 27.24
C GLU A 24 7.30 -1.62 28.50
N GLU A 25 7.25 -0.80 29.55
CA GLU A 25 7.92 -1.08 30.82
C GLU A 25 7.34 -2.30 31.53
N GLU A 26 6.01 -2.43 31.57
CA GLU A 26 5.32 -3.57 32.19
C GLU A 26 5.57 -4.88 31.44
N LEU A 27 5.70 -4.81 30.11
CA LEU A 27 5.91 -5.97 29.24
C LEU A 27 7.39 -6.23 28.91
N GLN A 28 8.34 -5.59 29.61
CA GLN A 28 9.78 -5.77 29.38
C GLN A 28 10.26 -7.23 29.47
N GLY A 29 9.54 -8.09 30.21
CA GLY A 29 9.83 -9.52 30.31
C GLY A 29 9.62 -10.31 29.01
N PHE A 30 9.00 -9.69 28.01
CA PHE A 30 8.73 -10.25 26.68
C PHE A 30 9.45 -9.49 25.56
N ASP A 31 10.47 -8.68 25.89
CA ASP A 31 11.16 -7.78 24.94
C ASP A 31 10.15 -7.04 24.04
N ALA A 32 9.12 -6.48 24.68
CA ALA A 32 7.96 -5.94 24.00
C ALA A 32 8.22 -4.53 23.45
N SER A 33 7.54 -4.19 22.36
CA SER A 33 7.44 -2.82 21.84
C SER A 33 6.00 -2.44 21.56
N VAL A 34 5.68 -1.16 21.70
CA VAL A 34 4.32 -0.63 21.52
C VAL A 34 4.36 0.48 20.48
N ALA A 35 3.56 0.34 19.43
CA ALA A 35 3.53 1.30 18.32
C ALA A 35 2.10 1.67 17.94
N ARG A 36 1.94 2.83 17.30
CA ARG A 36 0.68 3.25 16.65
C ARG A 36 0.93 3.33 15.15
N PRO A 37 0.86 2.20 14.41
CA PRO A 37 1.20 2.17 12.99
C PRO A 37 0.12 2.81 12.11
N ARG A 38 -1.14 2.85 12.57
CA ARG A 38 -2.30 3.40 11.86
C ARG A 38 -3.21 4.13 12.85
N ASP A 39 -3.99 5.09 12.36
CA ASP A 39 -5.02 5.73 13.19
C ASP A 39 -6.07 4.68 13.61
N GLY A 40 -6.39 4.64 14.91
CA GLY A 40 -7.43 3.79 15.48
C GLY A 40 -6.94 2.46 16.07
N GLU A 41 -5.65 2.15 15.98
CA GLU A 41 -5.07 0.93 16.55
C GLU A 41 -3.70 1.19 17.17
N VAL A 42 -3.47 0.61 18.34
CA VAL A 42 -2.14 0.45 18.94
C VAL A 42 -1.76 -1.02 18.84
N THR A 43 -0.54 -1.27 18.43
CA THR A 43 0.01 -2.60 18.23
C THR A 43 1.10 -2.86 19.27
N VAL A 44 1.01 -4.03 19.92
CA VAL A 44 2.01 -4.54 20.86
C VAL A 44 2.73 -5.72 20.22
N HIS A 45 4.04 -5.62 20.04
CA HIS A 45 4.88 -6.73 19.57
C HIS A 45 5.58 -7.37 20.75
N LEU A 46 5.41 -8.68 20.95
CA LEU A 46 6.03 -9.45 22.02
C LEU A 46 6.94 -10.52 21.42
N HIS A 47 8.11 -10.74 22.02
CA HIS A 47 9.06 -11.79 21.65
C HIS A 47 9.16 -12.81 22.79
N LEU A 48 8.92 -14.08 22.48
CA LEU A 48 8.98 -15.13 23.49
C LEU A 48 9.30 -16.52 22.91
N SER A 49 9.90 -17.36 23.74
CA SER A 49 10.10 -18.77 23.41
C SER A 49 8.91 -19.63 23.85
N ALA A 50 8.39 -20.44 22.93
CA ALA A 50 7.27 -21.36 23.20
C ALA A 50 7.44 -22.69 22.43
N PRO A 51 6.79 -23.78 22.87
CA PRO A 51 6.84 -25.05 22.15
C PRO A 51 6.13 -25.01 20.79
N ASP A 52 5.09 -24.17 20.65
CA ASP A 52 4.28 -24.04 19.45
C ASP A 52 3.59 -22.67 19.42
N ALA A 53 3.02 -22.33 18.25
CA ALA A 53 2.35 -21.06 18.00
C ALA A 53 1.19 -20.80 18.96
N MET A 54 0.36 -21.82 19.24
CA MET A 54 -0.81 -21.65 20.11
C MET A 54 -0.39 -21.30 21.53
N LYS A 55 0.66 -21.96 22.04
CA LYS A 55 1.18 -21.64 23.36
C LYS A 55 1.80 -20.24 23.40
N ALA A 56 2.50 -19.82 22.35
CA ALA A 56 3.01 -18.45 22.24
C ALA A 56 1.87 -17.43 22.27
N THR A 57 0.82 -17.66 21.48
CA THR A 57 -0.38 -16.81 21.43
C THR A 57 -1.05 -16.69 22.79
N CYS A 58 -1.29 -17.79 23.50
CA CYS A 58 -1.93 -17.73 24.82
C CYS A 58 -1.11 -16.92 25.83
N VAL A 59 0.20 -17.13 25.89
CA VAL A 59 1.08 -16.40 26.82
C VAL A 59 1.08 -14.90 26.52
N ALA A 60 1.22 -14.52 25.25
CA ALA A 60 1.18 -13.13 24.83
C ALA A 60 -0.19 -12.49 25.05
N TYR A 61 -1.27 -13.22 24.78
CA TYR A 61 -2.64 -12.76 25.02
C TYR A 61 -2.87 -12.44 26.50
N ASP A 62 -2.52 -13.37 27.39
CA ASP A 62 -2.69 -13.18 28.84
C ASP A 62 -1.85 -11.98 29.31
N ALA A 63 -0.60 -11.86 28.85
CA ALA A 63 0.26 -10.72 29.17
C ALA A 63 -0.35 -9.38 28.73
N VAL A 64 -0.88 -9.29 27.50
CA VAL A 64 -1.52 -8.06 27.03
C VAL A 64 -2.79 -7.75 27.83
N VAL A 65 -3.64 -8.74 28.08
CA VAL A 65 -4.88 -8.51 28.86
C VAL A 65 -4.56 -8.05 30.29
N ASP A 66 -3.56 -8.65 30.93
CA ASP A 66 -3.21 -8.36 32.32
C ASP A 66 -2.51 -7.02 32.50
N HIS A 67 -1.64 -6.62 31.55
CA HIS A 67 -0.81 -5.41 31.65
C HIS A 67 -1.38 -4.20 30.88
N VAL A 68 -1.89 -4.42 29.67
CA VAL A 68 -2.46 -3.33 28.85
C VAL A 68 -3.90 -3.01 29.28
N GLY A 69 -4.61 -3.99 29.86
CA GLY A 69 -5.99 -3.81 30.32
C GLY A 69 -7.01 -3.63 29.19
N ARG A 70 -6.61 -3.95 27.96
CA ARG A 70 -7.43 -3.81 26.74
C ARG A 70 -7.64 -5.16 26.08
N ARG A 71 -8.79 -5.34 25.44
CA ARG A 71 -9.08 -6.58 24.69
C ARG A 71 -8.39 -6.54 23.32
N PRO A 72 -7.61 -7.58 22.97
CA PRO A 72 -7.11 -7.74 21.62
C PRO A 72 -8.22 -7.73 20.58
N ILE A 73 -8.03 -6.96 19.51
CA ILE A 73 -8.88 -6.95 18.30
C ILE A 73 -8.24 -7.71 17.15
N GLU A 74 -6.92 -7.88 17.19
CA GLU A 74 -6.13 -8.65 16.24
C GLU A 74 -4.99 -9.37 16.96
N ILE A 75 -4.67 -10.59 16.52
CA ILE A 75 -3.50 -11.34 16.99
C ILE A 75 -2.89 -12.05 15.79
N GLU A 76 -1.61 -11.77 15.52
CA GLU A 76 -0.78 -12.52 14.60
C GLU A 76 0.35 -13.21 15.38
N THR A 77 0.65 -14.45 15.04
CA THR A 77 1.75 -15.21 15.65
C THR A 77 2.61 -15.82 14.56
N LEU A 78 3.88 -15.42 14.52
CA LEU A 78 4.87 -15.89 13.57
C LEU A 78 6.11 -16.37 14.31
N THR A 79 6.86 -17.28 13.71
CA THR A 79 8.24 -17.50 14.16
C THR A 79 9.04 -16.22 13.95
N GLU A 80 9.99 -15.93 14.82
CA GLU A 80 10.84 -14.73 14.72
C GLU A 80 11.49 -14.59 13.33
N ALA A 81 11.97 -15.70 12.75
CA ALA A 81 12.57 -15.72 11.42
C ALA A 81 11.61 -15.27 10.29
N GLU A 82 10.33 -15.66 10.37
CA GLU A 82 9.32 -15.26 9.38
C GLU A 82 8.89 -13.81 9.59
N PHE A 83 8.81 -13.36 10.85
CA PHE A 83 8.58 -11.96 11.17
C PHE A 83 9.69 -11.07 10.60
N ALA A 84 10.96 -11.42 10.81
CA ALA A 84 12.10 -10.70 10.25
C ALA A 84 12.06 -10.65 8.72
N ARG A 85 11.79 -11.79 8.07
CA ARG A 85 11.64 -11.87 6.60
C ARG A 85 10.55 -10.94 6.07
N ARG A 86 9.40 -10.86 6.75
CA ARG A 86 8.30 -9.95 6.37
C ARG A 86 8.60 -8.49 6.68
N ALA A 87 9.32 -8.19 7.75
CA ALA A 87 9.74 -6.83 8.07
C ALA A 87 10.69 -6.25 7.00
N GLU A 88 11.42 -7.10 6.28
CA GLU A 88 12.23 -6.71 5.12
C GLU A 88 11.41 -6.52 3.83
N GLU A 89 10.17 -7.00 3.76
CA GLU A 89 9.31 -6.78 2.59
C GLU A 89 8.86 -5.31 2.52
N PRO A 90 8.87 -4.68 1.33
CA PRO A 90 8.34 -3.33 1.17
C PRO A 90 6.87 -3.24 1.61
N THR A 91 6.60 -2.42 2.62
CA THR A 91 5.23 -2.16 3.10
C THR A 91 4.41 -1.28 2.16
N LEU A 92 5.10 -0.56 1.27
CA LEU A 92 4.48 0.24 0.21
C LEU A 92 4.48 -0.56 -1.10
N PRO A 93 3.35 -0.58 -1.85
CA PRO A 93 3.34 -1.15 -3.18
C PRO A 93 4.28 -0.36 -4.09
N GLU A 94 4.73 -1.00 -5.17
CA GLU A 94 5.44 -0.30 -6.24
C GLU A 94 4.56 0.84 -6.76
N LEU A 95 5.09 2.07 -6.72
CA LEU A 95 4.36 3.26 -7.12
C LEU A 95 4.68 3.62 -8.58
N MET A 96 3.67 4.06 -9.31
CA MET A 96 3.83 4.67 -10.62
C MET A 96 3.18 6.05 -10.69
N SER A 97 3.89 7.00 -11.30
CA SER A 97 3.37 8.29 -11.73
C SER A 97 2.62 8.20 -13.05
N ALA A 98 1.89 9.26 -13.42
CA ALA A 98 1.22 9.32 -14.71
C ALA A 98 2.17 9.25 -15.93
N ALA A 99 3.46 9.58 -15.75
CA ALA A 99 4.46 9.42 -16.80
C ALA A 99 4.86 7.95 -16.97
N GLU A 100 5.18 7.28 -15.87
CA GLU A 100 5.53 5.86 -15.88
C GLU A 100 4.37 4.99 -16.38
N ILE A 101 3.13 5.32 -16.00
CA ILE A 101 1.94 4.66 -16.57
C ILE A 101 1.84 4.87 -18.07
N ALA A 102 2.20 6.07 -18.57
CA ALA A 102 2.14 6.34 -20.00
C ALA A 102 3.14 5.45 -20.76
N ASP A 103 4.35 5.30 -20.22
CA ASP A 103 5.39 4.44 -20.77
C ASP A 103 4.98 2.96 -20.69
N GLU A 104 4.48 2.50 -19.53
CA GLU A 104 3.97 1.14 -19.29
C GLU A 104 2.85 0.77 -20.27
N LEU A 105 1.89 1.68 -20.48
CA LEU A 105 0.77 1.45 -21.39
C LEU A 105 1.11 1.78 -22.85
N GLY A 106 2.30 2.29 -23.16
CA GLY A 106 2.67 2.73 -24.51
C GLY A 106 1.74 3.81 -25.07
N VAL A 107 1.31 4.75 -24.23
CA VAL A 107 0.44 5.89 -24.59
C VAL A 107 1.11 7.21 -24.24
N ARG A 108 0.50 8.34 -24.64
CA ARG A 108 0.95 9.66 -24.18
C ARG A 108 0.41 9.96 -22.78
N ARG A 109 1.12 10.77 -21.99
CA ARG A 109 0.68 11.23 -20.65
C ARG A 109 -0.74 11.80 -20.64
N GLN A 110 -1.12 12.58 -21.65
CA GLN A 110 -2.49 13.11 -21.78
C GLN A 110 -3.55 12.00 -21.82
N ARG A 111 -3.23 10.84 -22.40
CA ARG A 111 -4.14 9.70 -22.44
C ARG A 111 -4.35 9.10 -21.06
N VAL A 112 -3.32 9.06 -20.21
CA VAL A 112 -3.45 8.60 -18.81
C VAL A 112 -4.43 9.48 -18.03
N HIS A 113 -4.38 10.80 -18.23
CA HIS A 113 -5.37 11.72 -17.63
C HIS A 113 -6.80 11.43 -18.09
N GLN A 114 -7.00 11.00 -19.33
CA GLN A 114 -8.34 10.59 -19.80
C GLN A 114 -8.76 9.24 -19.19
N LEU A 115 -7.84 8.28 -19.08
CA LEU A 115 -8.10 6.96 -18.50
C LEU A 115 -8.51 7.07 -17.03
N ARG A 116 -7.94 8.02 -16.29
CA ARG A 116 -8.32 8.32 -14.89
C ARG A 116 -9.82 8.54 -14.70
N HIS A 117 -10.55 9.01 -15.72
CA HIS A 117 -12.00 9.23 -15.62
C HIS A 117 -12.83 7.96 -15.87
N LEU A 118 -12.21 6.85 -16.26
CA LEU A 118 -12.88 5.57 -16.43
C LEU A 118 -12.98 4.87 -15.08
N ALA A 119 -14.18 4.40 -14.72
CA ALA A 119 -14.40 3.64 -13.47
C ALA A 119 -13.54 2.36 -13.37
N ALA A 120 -13.13 1.78 -14.50
CA ALA A 120 -12.29 0.61 -14.55
C ALA A 120 -10.79 0.91 -14.36
N PHE A 121 -10.38 2.17 -14.47
CA PHE A 121 -8.99 2.56 -14.25
C PHE A 121 -8.73 2.72 -12.74
N PRO A 122 -7.57 2.30 -12.21
CA PRO A 122 -7.29 2.36 -10.78
C PRO A 122 -7.40 3.79 -10.21
N ALA A 123 -7.98 3.89 -9.02
CA ALA A 123 -7.92 5.12 -8.23
C ALA A 123 -6.46 5.38 -7.81
N PRO A 124 -6.02 6.65 -7.75
CA PRO A 124 -4.70 6.96 -7.23
C PRO A 124 -4.63 6.63 -5.73
N LEU A 125 -3.47 6.12 -5.30
CA LEU A 125 -3.19 5.89 -3.88
C LEU A 125 -3.01 7.21 -3.12
N ALA A 126 -2.44 8.21 -3.78
CA ALA A 126 -2.30 9.56 -3.22
C ALA A 126 -2.26 10.63 -4.32
N GLU A 127 -2.68 11.83 -3.94
CA GLU A 127 -2.57 13.05 -4.73
C GLU A 127 -1.47 13.94 -4.14
N LEU A 128 -0.29 13.91 -4.76
CA LEU A 128 0.85 14.71 -4.32
C LEU A 128 0.90 16.05 -5.07
N ARG A 129 1.67 17.02 -4.56
CA ARG A 129 1.93 18.28 -5.29
C ARG A 129 2.51 18.05 -6.69
N GLY A 130 3.32 17.00 -6.86
CA GLY A 130 3.91 16.61 -8.14
C GLY A 130 2.99 15.82 -9.08
N GLY A 131 1.79 15.48 -8.62
CA GLY A 131 0.80 14.66 -9.33
C GLY A 131 0.44 13.39 -8.57
N ALA A 132 -0.65 12.76 -9.03
CA ALA A 132 -1.12 11.48 -8.50
C ALA A 132 -0.09 10.36 -8.66
N VAL A 133 -0.12 9.43 -7.70
CA VAL A 133 0.61 8.17 -7.71
C VAL A 133 -0.36 6.99 -7.60
N TRP A 134 -0.06 5.91 -8.30
CA TRP A 134 -0.89 4.70 -8.38
C TRP A 134 -0.09 3.47 -7.95
N ASP A 135 -0.81 2.44 -7.54
CA ASP A 135 -0.26 1.08 -7.44
C ASP A 135 0.07 0.54 -8.84
N ALA A 136 1.33 0.25 -9.08
CA ALA A 136 1.83 -0.32 -10.33
C ALA A 136 1.13 -1.65 -10.68
N ALA A 137 0.88 -2.51 -9.69
CA ALA A 137 0.22 -3.79 -9.90
C ALA A 137 -1.23 -3.61 -10.37
N ALA A 138 -1.94 -2.64 -9.79
CA ALA A 138 -3.30 -2.32 -10.22
C ALA A 138 -3.34 -1.78 -11.67
N VAL A 139 -2.35 -0.97 -12.06
CA VAL A 139 -2.22 -0.46 -13.43
C VAL A 139 -1.93 -1.59 -14.42
N ARG A 140 -1.01 -2.50 -14.10
CA ARG A 140 -0.70 -3.67 -14.94
C ARG A 140 -1.93 -4.57 -15.12
N LYS A 141 -2.66 -4.83 -14.02
CA LYS A 141 -3.92 -5.59 -14.07
C LYS A 141 -4.99 -4.92 -14.92
N PHE A 142 -5.06 -3.58 -14.91
CA PHE A 142 -5.90 -2.83 -15.83
C PHE A 142 -5.45 -3.05 -17.28
N ALA A 143 -4.14 -2.96 -17.56
CA ALA A 143 -3.56 -3.12 -18.88
C ALA A 143 -3.91 -4.48 -19.51
N ASP A 144 -3.84 -5.56 -18.72
CA ASP A 144 -4.14 -6.93 -19.17
C ASP A 144 -5.57 -7.08 -19.70
N ASN A 145 -6.52 -6.37 -19.08
CA ASN A 145 -7.93 -6.44 -19.41
C ASN A 145 -8.39 -5.31 -20.35
N TRP A 146 -7.51 -4.38 -20.69
CA TRP A 146 -7.86 -3.18 -21.42
C TRP A 146 -7.81 -3.39 -22.93
N THR A 147 -8.99 -3.55 -23.54
CA THR A 147 -9.11 -3.59 -25.01
C THR A 147 -8.93 -2.18 -25.61
N ARG A 148 -7.81 -1.94 -26.29
CA ARG A 148 -7.53 -0.67 -26.97
C ARG A 148 -8.45 -0.52 -28.19
N LYS A 149 -9.23 0.57 -28.24
CA LYS A 149 -9.86 1.01 -29.50
C LYS A 149 -8.81 1.77 -30.32
N PRO A 150 -8.44 1.32 -31.53
CA PRO A 150 -7.56 2.09 -32.39
C PRO A 150 -8.16 3.49 -32.65
N GLY A 151 -7.35 4.53 -32.48
CA GLY A 151 -7.79 5.90 -32.74
C GLY A 151 -8.16 6.12 -34.21
N ARG A 152 -9.09 7.03 -34.47
CA ARG A 152 -9.50 7.44 -35.83
C ARG A 152 -8.25 7.89 -36.62
N PRO A 153 -7.97 7.34 -37.82
CA PRO A 153 -6.87 7.80 -38.65
C PRO A 153 -6.96 9.30 -38.88
N ARG A 154 -5.84 10.01 -38.73
CA ARG A 154 -5.76 11.42 -39.11
C ARG A 154 -6.05 11.49 -40.61
N SER A 155 -7.10 12.20 -41.00
CA SER A 155 -7.37 12.49 -42.41
C SER A 155 -6.19 13.29 -42.94
N HIS A 156 -5.34 12.67 -43.76
CA HIS A 156 -4.46 13.39 -44.66
C HIS A 156 -5.36 14.04 -45.72
N THR A 157 -5.87 15.24 -45.44
CA THR A 157 -6.44 16.06 -46.50
C THR A 157 -5.27 16.54 -47.35
N ALA A 158 -5.17 15.93 -48.52
CA ALA A 158 -4.14 16.16 -49.50
C ALA A 158 -4.12 17.62 -49.98
N ASP A 159 -2.88 18.06 -50.18
CA ASP A 159 -2.48 19.25 -50.89
C ASP A 159 -3.03 19.21 -52.33
N SER A 160 -3.91 20.15 -52.69
CA SER A 160 -4.26 20.43 -54.08
C SER A 160 -4.96 21.78 -54.20
N HIS A 161 -4.16 22.85 -54.23
CA HIS A 161 -4.53 24.08 -54.94
C HIS A 161 -3.42 24.47 -55.92
N HIS A 162 -3.29 23.66 -56.96
CA HIS A 162 -2.85 24.12 -58.27
C HIS A 162 -3.99 24.94 -58.89
N ARG A 163 -3.80 26.25 -59.04
CA ARG A 163 -4.51 27.05 -60.04
C ARG A 163 -3.53 28.04 -60.65
N ASP A 164 -3.02 27.62 -61.80
CA ASP A 164 -2.61 28.50 -62.88
C ASP A 164 -3.70 29.56 -63.13
N TYR A 165 -3.27 30.82 -63.20
CA TYR A 165 -3.85 31.80 -64.10
C TYR A 165 -2.71 32.59 -64.74
N ALA A 166 -2.50 32.31 -66.02
CA ALA A 166 -1.61 33.04 -66.89
C ALA A 166 -2.32 34.26 -67.52
N LEU A 167 -1.55 35.35 -67.62
CA LEU A 167 -1.55 36.42 -68.64
C LEU A 167 -2.69 37.44 -68.72
N GLY A 168 -2.27 38.71 -68.62
CA GLY A 168 -3.00 39.89 -69.09
C GLY A 168 -2.13 41.15 -68.92
N ASN A 169 -1.58 41.62 -70.04
CA ASN A 169 -0.66 42.77 -70.26
C ASN A 169 -0.87 44.01 -69.38
#